data_AF-K7YRV0-F1
#
_entry.id   AF-K7YRV0-F1
#
_cell.length_a   1.000
_cell.length_b   1.000
_cell.length_c   1.000
_cell.angle_alpha   90.00
_cell.angle_beta   90.00
_cell.angle_gamma   90.00
#
_symmetry.space_group_name_H-M   'P 1'
#
loop_
_entity.id
_entity.type
_entity.pdbx_description
1 polymer ?
#
loop_
_entity_poly.entity_id
_entity_poly.type
_entity_poly.pdbx_seq_one_letter_code
_entity_poly.pdbx_strand_id
1 'polypeptide(L)'
;MKTFRPRRKLIVNREVQFDVVMHVSLFVAVLFLAQLFAAWLFIGKIQELAGTGAFSMMSVQEFISRYKTVFLVYQLIPVLLGLVVGFWYFNRMTRRIVGPLFNIKRTVKRMADENLDSVEIHLRENDYFQDLAQDINVVLQKKPK
;
A
#
# COMPACT_ATOMS: atom_id res chain seq x y z
N MET A 1 -42.75 13.11 2.34
CA MET A 1 -41.79 12.09 1.88
C MET A 1 -40.45 12.36 2.58
N LYS A 2 -40.06 11.59 3.60
CA LYS A 2 -38.77 11.78 4.30
C LYS A 2 -37.67 11.12 3.47
N THR A 3 -36.82 11.91 2.84
CA THR A 3 -35.61 11.42 2.16
C THR A 3 -34.62 10.94 3.21
N PHE A 4 -34.58 9.64 3.48
CA PHE A 4 -33.50 9.04 4.25
C PHE A 4 -32.19 9.22 3.47
N ARG A 5 -31.34 10.16 3.89
CA ARG A 5 -29.95 10.21 3.41
C ARG A 5 -29.23 9.00 4.02
N PRO A 6 -28.74 8.02 3.23
CA PRO A 6 -27.99 6.91 3.79
C PRO A 6 -26.73 7.47 4.46
N ARG A 7 -26.50 7.12 5.73
CA ARG A 7 -25.24 7.43 6.42
C ARG A 7 -24.11 6.77 5.64
N ARG A 8 -23.17 7.56 5.13
CA ARG A 8 -21.98 7.05 4.44
C ARG A 8 -21.17 6.24 5.45
N LYS A 9 -21.25 4.91 5.40
CA LYS A 9 -20.34 4.04 6.13
C LYS A 9 -18.97 4.18 5.47
N LEU A 10 -18.04 4.85 6.13
CA LEU A 10 -16.64 5.00 5.68
C LEU A 10 -15.94 3.63 5.55
N ILE A 11 -16.38 2.65 6.35
CA ILE A 11 -15.87 1.29 6.33
C ILE A 11 -16.93 0.35 5.73
N VAL A 12 -16.62 -0.26 4.59
CA VAL A 12 -17.52 -1.19 3.85
C VAL A 12 -17.12 -2.63 4.13
N ASN A 13 -15.87 -2.98 3.87
CA ASN A 13 -15.29 -4.27 4.22
C ASN A 13 -14.13 -4.01 5.19
N ARG A 14 -14.39 -4.25 6.48
CA ARG A 14 -13.44 -3.95 7.55
C ARG A 14 -12.16 -4.77 7.42
N GLU A 15 -12.25 -6.00 6.94
CA GLU A 15 -11.09 -6.88 6.78
C GLU A 15 -10.12 -6.32 5.73
N VAL A 16 -10.62 -6.08 4.51
CA VAL A 16 -9.79 -5.53 3.42
C VAL A 16 -9.31 -4.12 3.75
N GLN A 17 -10.22 -3.24 4.22
CA GLN A 17 -9.87 -1.84 4.42
C GLN A 17 -8.94 -1.64 5.61
N PHE A 18 -9.15 -2.35 6.73
CA PHE A 18 -8.23 -2.25 7.85
C PHE A 18 -6.86 -2.77 7.47
N ASP A 19 -6.80 -3.90 6.77
CA ASP A 19 -5.52 -4.50 6.40
C ASP A 19 -4.75 -3.61 5.41
N VAL A 20 -5.41 -3.10 4.37
CA VAL A 20 -4.80 -2.17 3.42
C VAL A 20 -4.35 -0.87 4.11
N VAL A 21 -5.23 -0.25 4.91
CA VAL A 21 -4.92 1.02 5.58
C VAL A 21 -3.81 0.86 6.61
N MET A 22 -3.80 -0.24 7.37
CA MET A 22 -2.76 -0.55 8.33
C MET A 22 -1.41 -0.70 7.64
N HIS A 23 -1.34 -1.51 6.58
CA HIS A 23 -0.09 -1.71 5.84
C HIS A 23 0.42 -0.45 5.14
N VAL A 24 -0.48 0.37 4.57
CA VAL A 24 -0.12 1.68 4.00
C VAL A 24 0.41 2.61 5.09
N SER A 25 -0.28 2.70 6.23
CA SER A 25 0.12 3.58 7.33
C SER A 25 1.46 3.16 7.93
N LEU A 26 1.66 1.85 8.13
CA LEU A 26 2.92 1.29 8.63
C LEU A 26 4.07 1.57 7.66
N PHE A 27 3.85 1.35 6.36
CA PHE A 27 4.86 1.65 5.35
C PHE A 27 5.25 3.13 5.33
N VAL A 28 4.27 4.04 5.36
CA VAL A 28 4.52 5.49 5.42
C VAL A 28 5.26 5.87 6.70
N ALA A 29 4.88 5.30 7.85
CA ALA A 29 5.56 5.54 9.12
C ALA A 29 7.02 5.08 9.08
N VAL A 30 7.30 3.89 8.52
CA VAL A 30 8.67 3.38 8.35
C VAL A 30 9.49 4.27 7.42
N LEU A 31 8.92 4.73 6.29
CA LEU A 31 9.62 5.67 5.41
C LEU A 31 9.93 7.00 6.09
N PHE A 32 8.99 7.53 6.87
CA PHE A 32 9.18 8.76 7.60
C PHE A 32 10.29 8.62 8.66
N LEU A 33 10.29 7.52 9.42
CA LEU A 33 11.36 7.22 10.37
C LEU A 33 12.72 7.06 9.68
N ALA A 34 12.77 6.41 8.51
CA ALA A 34 14.00 6.29 7.73
C ALA A 34 14.53 7.65 7.26
N GLN A 35 13.65 8.58 6.88
CA GLN A 35 14.05 9.95 6.53
C GLN A 35 14.58 10.72 7.73
N LEU A 36 13.91 10.63 8.88
CA LEU A 36 14.38 11.26 10.12
C LEU A 36 15.76 10.71 10.51
N PHE A 37 15.95 9.40 10.39
CA PHE A 37 17.24 8.77 10.65
C PHE A 37 18.33 9.23 9.67
N ALA A 38 18.03 9.32 8.37
CA ALA A 38 18.97 9.83 7.37
C ALA A 38 19.34 11.30 7.61
N ALA A 39 18.37 12.14 8.02
CA ALA A 39 18.62 13.52 8.39
C ALA A 39 19.49 13.62 9.64
N TRP A 40 19.23 12.80 10.66
CA TRP A 40 20.02 12.73 11.87
C TRP A 40 21.48 12.33 11.59
N LEU A 41 21.70 11.31 10.74
CA LEU A 41 23.04 10.91 10.31
C LEU A 41 23.77 12.03 9.56
N PHE A 42 23.06 12.73 8.66
CA PHE A 42 23.63 13.87 7.94
C PHE A 42 24.06 14.98 8.90
N ILE A 43 23.21 15.35 9.86
CA ILE A 43 23.52 16.38 10.86
C ILE A 43 24.72 15.95 11.72
N GLY A 44 24.77 14.69 12.17
CA GLY A 44 25.91 14.16 12.92
C GLY A 44 27.23 14.29 12.16
N LYS A 45 27.22 13.97 10.86
CA LYS A 45 28.40 14.13 9.99
C LYS A 45 28.80 15.59 9.81
N ILE A 46 27.83 16.50 9.72
CA ILE A 46 28.11 17.94 9.70
C ILE A 46 28.74 18.38 11.03
N GLN A 47 28.21 17.95 12.18
CA GLN A 47 28.77 18.30 13.49
C GLN A 47 30.22 17.81 13.66
N GLU A 48 30.54 16.61 13.18
CA GLU A 48 31.90 16.08 13.18
C GLU A 48 32.85 16.96 12.34
N LEU A 49 32.44 17.31 11.13
CA LEU A 49 33.20 18.22 10.26
C LEU A 49 33.36 19.62 10.90
N ALA A 50 32.33 20.10 11.60
CA ALA A 50 32.40 21.37 12.34
C ALA A 50 33.47 21.32 13.44
N GLY A 51 33.54 20.23 14.19
CA GLY A 51 34.53 20.00 15.25
C GLY A 51 35.98 20.02 14.74
N THR A 52 36.22 19.72 13.46
CA THR A 52 37.54 19.82 12.82
C THR A 52 37.91 21.24 12.36
N GLY A 53 37.04 22.24 12.58
CA GLY A 53 37.26 23.62 12.15
C GLY A 53 36.93 23.89 10.68
N ALA A 54 36.38 22.91 9.95
CA ALA A 54 36.12 22.98 8.52
C ALA A 54 35.12 24.10 8.09
N PHE A 55 34.38 24.66 9.04
CA PHE A 55 33.38 25.71 8.80
C PHE A 55 33.75 27.09 9.35
N SER A 56 34.90 27.22 10.02
CA SER A 56 35.30 28.43 10.77
C SER A 56 35.33 29.72 9.93
N MET A 57 35.61 29.60 8.63
CA MET A 57 35.69 30.74 7.69
C MET A 57 34.66 30.64 6.55
N MET A 58 33.74 29.68 6.63
CA MET A 58 32.81 29.39 5.52
C MET A 58 31.56 30.27 5.62
N SER A 59 31.21 30.92 4.51
CA SER A 59 29.94 31.64 4.41
C SER A 59 28.75 30.66 4.35
N VAL A 60 27.55 31.13 4.73
CA VAL A 60 26.32 30.33 4.62
C VAL A 60 26.07 29.89 3.17
N GLN A 61 26.40 30.74 2.19
CA GLN A 61 26.20 30.44 0.78
C GLN A 61 27.13 29.31 0.30
N GLU A 62 28.40 29.33 0.70
CA GLU A 62 29.35 28.25 0.39
C GLU A 62 28.95 26.94 1.06
N PHE A 63 28.47 27.01 2.31
CA PHE A 63 27.97 25.84 3.02
C PHE A 63 26.81 25.18 2.26
N ILE A 64 25.78 25.97 1.89
CA ILE A 64 24.63 25.44 1.15
C ILE A 64 25.08 24.85 -0.20
N SER A 65 25.90 25.56 -0.96
CA SER A 65 26.37 25.07 -2.26
C SER A 65 27.16 23.75 -2.15
N ARG A 66 27.97 23.59 -1.10
CA ARG A 66 28.80 22.42 -0.89
C ARG A 66 28.00 21.20 -0.40
N TYR A 67 27.06 21.41 0.51
CA TYR A 67 26.38 20.31 1.19
C TYR A 67 24.95 20.04 0.69
N LYS A 68 24.33 20.93 -0.11
CA LYS A 68 22.99 20.70 -0.66
C LYS A 68 22.89 19.39 -1.43
N THR A 69 23.90 19.08 -2.26
CA THR A 69 23.89 17.88 -3.09
C THR A 69 23.98 16.63 -2.22
N VAL A 70 24.85 16.65 -1.21
CA VAL A 70 25.00 15.54 -0.25
C VAL A 70 23.71 15.35 0.54
N PHE A 71 23.11 16.43 1.06
CA PHE A 71 21.84 16.38 1.76
C PHE A 71 20.74 15.77 0.89
N LEU A 72 20.58 16.23 -0.35
CA LEU A 72 19.59 15.71 -1.28
C LEU A 72 19.82 14.22 -1.58
N VAL A 73 21.07 13.79 -1.77
CA VAL A 73 21.39 12.36 -1.98
C VAL A 73 21.00 11.52 -0.75
N TYR A 74 21.33 11.98 0.46
CA TYR A 74 20.94 11.28 1.70
C TYR A 74 19.43 11.17 1.89
N GLN A 75 18.66 12.17 1.41
CA GLN A 75 17.19 12.15 1.50
C GLN A 75 16.52 11.36 0.36
N LEU A 76 17.09 11.40 -0.85
CA LEU A 76 16.52 10.72 -2.01
C LEU A 76 16.72 9.22 -1.97
N ILE A 77 17.84 8.72 -1.46
CA ILE A 77 18.13 7.27 -1.42
C ILE A 77 17.04 6.51 -0.64
N PRO A 78 16.68 6.87 0.61
CA PRO A 78 15.61 6.19 1.35
C PRO A 78 14.25 6.25 0.64
N VAL A 79 13.93 7.37 -0.01
CA VAL A 79 12.67 7.53 -0.74
C VAL A 79 12.63 6.60 -1.96
N LEU A 80 13.69 6.58 -2.77
CA LEU A 80 13.75 5.73 -3.97
C LEU A 80 13.70 4.25 -3.59
N LEU A 81 14.48 3.84 -2.59
CA LEU A 81 14.42 2.46 -2.07
C LEU A 81 13.03 2.13 -1.53
N GLY A 82 12.45 3.07 -0.78
CA GLY A 82 11.08 2.99 -0.29
C GLY A 82 10.07 2.76 -1.39
N LEU A 83 10.11 3.55 -2.46
CA LEU A 83 9.21 3.43 -3.60
C LEU A 83 9.35 2.06 -4.29
N VAL A 84 10.57 1.56 -4.48
CA VAL A 84 10.79 0.23 -5.10
C VAL A 84 10.22 -0.89 -4.21
N VAL A 85 10.54 -0.87 -2.92
CA VAL A 85 10.05 -1.87 -1.96
C VAL A 85 8.52 -1.78 -1.81
N GLY A 86 7.99 -0.57 -1.69
CA GLY A 86 6.57 -0.29 -1.60
C GLY A 86 5.82 -0.77 -2.83
N PHE A 87 6.32 -0.46 -4.03
CA PHE A 87 5.71 -0.94 -5.28
C PHE A 87 5.63 -2.47 -5.31
N TRP A 88 6.71 -3.17 -4.99
CA TRP A 88 6.71 -4.63 -4.96
C TRP A 88 5.74 -5.19 -3.92
N TYR A 89 5.77 -4.63 -2.71
CA TYR A 89 4.94 -5.04 -1.58
C TYR A 89 3.44 -4.82 -1.85
N PHE A 90 3.04 -3.60 -2.21
CA PHE A 90 1.65 -3.27 -2.48
C PHE A 90 1.10 -3.96 -3.73
N ASN A 91 1.93 -4.21 -4.76
CA ASN A 91 1.51 -5.01 -5.89
C ASN A 91 1.20 -6.46 -5.46
N ARG A 92 2.04 -7.05 -4.59
CA ARG A 92 1.78 -8.39 -4.04
C ARG A 92 0.50 -8.44 -3.21
N MET A 93 0.25 -7.43 -2.38
CA MET A 93 -0.97 -7.30 -1.58
C MET A 93 -2.21 -7.13 -2.49
N THR A 94 -2.13 -6.25 -3.48
CA THR A 94 -3.24 -5.95 -4.41
C THR A 94 -3.64 -7.17 -5.22
N ARG A 95 -2.71 -8.07 -5.57
CA ARG A 95 -3.03 -9.34 -6.26
C ARG A 95 -4.02 -10.21 -5.47
N ARG A 96 -3.94 -10.22 -4.14
CA ARG A 96 -4.87 -10.95 -3.26
C ARG A 96 -6.28 -10.34 -3.20
N ILE A 97 -6.45 -9.13 -3.73
CA ILE A 97 -7.73 -8.41 -3.81
C ILE A 97 -8.29 -8.50 -5.24
N VAL A 98 -7.48 -8.13 -6.22
CA VAL A 98 -7.92 -8.04 -7.63
C VAL A 98 -8.08 -9.41 -8.27
N GLY A 99 -7.19 -10.36 -7.94
CA GLY A 99 -7.24 -11.74 -8.43
C GLY A 99 -8.59 -12.43 -8.15
N PRO A 100 -9.03 -12.53 -6.89
CA PRO A 100 -10.31 -13.15 -6.57
C PRO A 100 -11.50 -12.41 -7.18
N LEU A 101 -11.52 -11.08 -7.18
CA LEU A 101 -12.60 -10.31 -7.82
C LEU A 101 -12.71 -10.59 -9.32
N PHE A 102 -11.58 -10.67 -10.01
CA PHE A 102 -11.55 -10.98 -11.43
C PHE A 102 -12.01 -12.43 -11.71
N ASN A 103 -11.60 -13.38 -10.86
CA ASN A 103 -12.04 -14.77 -10.96
C ASN A 103 -13.55 -14.91 -10.75
N ILE A 104 -14.11 -14.29 -9.70
CA ILE A 104 -15.55 -14.25 -9.44
C ILE A 104 -16.28 -13.68 -10.66
N LYS A 105 -15.88 -12.50 -11.14
CA LYS A 105 -16.51 -11.84 -12.30
C LYS A 105 -16.48 -12.72 -13.54
N ARG A 106 -15.33 -13.33 -13.85
CA ARG A 106 -15.16 -14.20 -15.02
C ARG A 106 -16.04 -15.44 -14.92
N THR A 107 -16.12 -16.05 -13.75
CA THR A 107 -16.86 -17.29 -13.52
C THR A 107 -18.36 -17.07 -13.62
N VAL A 108 -18.88 -16.01 -12.99
CA VAL A 108 -20.30 -15.63 -13.09
C VAL A 108 -20.68 -15.28 -14.53
N LYS A 109 -19.82 -14.53 -15.24
CA LYS A 109 -20.07 -14.20 -16.64
C LYS A 109 -20.12 -15.46 -17.53
N ARG A 110 -19.17 -16.39 -17.36
CA ARG A 110 -19.15 -17.65 -18.11
C ARG A 110 -20.42 -18.46 -17.86
N MET A 111 -20.89 -18.52 -16.61
CA MET A 111 -22.14 -19.21 -16.29
C MET A 111 -23.35 -18.62 -17.03
N ALA A 112 -23.43 -17.29 -17.11
CA ALA A 112 -24.50 -16.60 -17.81
C ALA A 112 -24.41 -16.78 -19.35
N ASP A 113 -23.21 -16.70 -19.92
CA ASP A 113 -22.99 -16.79 -21.37
C ASP A 113 -23.18 -18.24 -21.89
N GLU A 114 -22.74 -19.25 -21.12
CA GLU A 114 -22.74 -20.66 -21.55
C GLU A 114 -23.94 -21.46 -21.00
N ASN A 115 -24.88 -20.83 -20.29
CA ASN A 115 -26.03 -21.49 -19.62
C ASN A 115 -25.61 -22.71 -18.79
N LEU A 116 -24.49 -22.60 -18.06
CA LEU A 116 -23.98 -23.71 -17.26
C LEU A 116 -24.87 -23.96 -16.04
N ASP A 117 -25.25 -25.22 -15.85
CA ASP A 117 -26.14 -25.65 -14.78
C ASP A 117 -25.52 -25.57 -13.37
N SER A 118 -24.20 -25.60 -13.27
CA SER A 118 -23.45 -25.41 -12.03
C SER A 118 -22.04 -24.94 -12.32
N VAL A 119 -21.57 -23.96 -11.55
CA VAL A 119 -20.18 -23.52 -11.56
C VAL A 119 -19.78 -23.20 -10.13
N GLU A 120 -18.58 -23.66 -9.75
CA GLU A 120 -18.00 -23.39 -8.43
C GLU A 120 -16.87 -22.37 -8.56
N ILE A 121 -16.89 -21.35 -7.70
CA ILE A 121 -15.85 -20.35 -7.56
C ILE A 121 -14.84 -20.84 -6.52
N HIS A 122 -13.62 -21.11 -6.96
CA HIS A 122 -12.51 -21.46 -6.08
C HIS A 122 -11.49 -20.31 -5.99
N LEU A 123 -11.19 -19.86 -4.77
CA LEU A 123 -10.21 -18.81 -4.48
C LEU A 123 -9.03 -19.38 -3.68
N ARG A 124 -7.85 -18.73 -3.73
CA ARG A 124 -6.67 -19.20 -3.01
C ARG A 124 -6.80 -18.87 -1.52
N GLU A 125 -6.32 -19.74 -0.63
CA GLU A 125 -6.47 -19.60 0.83
C GLU A 125 -6.19 -18.19 1.40
N ASN A 126 -5.26 -17.44 0.81
CA ASN A 126 -4.85 -16.11 1.27
C ASN A 126 -5.54 -14.93 0.55
N ASP A 127 -6.57 -15.17 -0.24
CA ASP A 127 -7.35 -14.15 -0.94
C ASP A 127 -8.46 -13.59 -0.01
N TYR A 128 -8.72 -12.28 -0.05
CA TYR A 128 -9.62 -11.63 0.94
C TYR A 128 -11.11 -11.94 0.81
N PHE A 129 -11.56 -12.54 -0.30
CA PHE A 129 -12.99 -12.68 -0.62
C PHE A 129 -13.48 -14.13 -0.53
N GLN A 130 -12.88 -14.94 0.36
CA GLN A 130 -13.26 -16.34 0.56
C GLN A 130 -14.72 -16.48 0.97
N ASP A 131 -15.16 -15.73 1.98
CA ASP A 131 -16.55 -15.74 2.45
C ASP A 131 -17.53 -15.38 1.33
N LEU A 132 -17.19 -14.36 0.53
CA LEU A 132 -18.00 -13.96 -0.62
C LEU A 132 -18.09 -15.06 -1.69
N ALA A 133 -16.98 -15.75 -1.96
CA ALA A 133 -17.00 -16.87 -2.90
C ALA A 133 -17.85 -18.04 -2.38
N GLN A 134 -17.78 -18.33 -1.08
CA GLN A 134 -18.59 -19.35 -0.45
C GLN A 134 -20.08 -19.01 -0.49
N ASP A 135 -20.45 -17.76 -0.17
CA ASP A 135 -21.83 -17.27 -0.25
C ASP A 135 -22.38 -17.39 -1.68
N ILE A 136 -21.58 -17.02 -2.69
CA ILE A 136 -21.96 -17.17 -4.09
C ILE A 136 -22.14 -18.65 -4.44
N ASN A 137 -21.22 -19.53 -4.05
CA ASN A 137 -21.32 -20.96 -4.34
C ASN A 137 -22.59 -21.58 -3.74
N VAL A 138 -22.98 -21.19 -2.52
CA VAL A 138 -24.24 -21.65 -1.90
C VAL A 138 -25.46 -21.23 -2.72
N VAL A 139 -25.48 -19.99 -3.23
CA VAL A 139 -26.57 -19.50 -4.09
C VAL A 139 -26.60 -20.23 -5.42
N LEU A 140 -25.43 -20.45 -6.04
CA LEU A 140 -25.32 -21.16 -7.32
C LEU A 140 -25.70 -22.65 -7.21
N GLN A 141 -25.45 -23.28 -6.06
CA GLN A 141 -25.85 -24.67 -5.79
C GLN A 141 -27.34 -24.80 -5.41
N LYS A 142 -27.94 -23.75 -4.83
CA LYS A 142 -29.40 -23.67 -4.61
C LYS A 142 -30.12 -23.37 -5.93
N LYS A 143 -30.18 -24.36 -6.83
CA LYS A 143 -31.20 -24.31 -7.89
C LYS A 143 -32.60 -24.39 -7.26
N PRO A 144 -33.54 -23.48 -7.58
CA PRO A 144 -34.95 -23.79 -7.40
C PRO A 144 -35.29 -24.99 -8.29
N LYS A 145 -35.99 -25.97 -7.72
CA LYS A 145 -36.59 -27.08 -8.46
C LYS A 145 -37.52 -26.57 -9.55
#